data_AF-A0A4R2T4Y1-F1
#
_entry.id   AF-A0A4R2T4Y1-F1
#
_cell.length_a   1.000
_cell.length_b   1.000
_cell.length_c   1.000
_cell.angle_alpha   90.00
_cell.angle_beta   90.00
_cell.angle_gamma   90.00
#
_symmetry.space_group_name_H-M   'P 1'
#
loop_
_entity.id
_entity.type
_entity.pdbx_description
1 polymer ?
#
loop_
_entity_poly.entity_id
_entity_poly.type
_entity_poly.pdbx_seq_one_letter_code
_entity_poly.pdbx_strand_id
1 'polypeptide(L)' 'MGRITNNRTEVYQEITGQMIAMIEASTRPWSKSWNGSTAPNVSLPSNGAPYRGINSLTLWIAAMTKC' A
#
# COMPACT_ATOMS: atom_id res chain seq x y z
N MET A 1 22.43 -19.26 8.77
CA MET A 1 22.71 -18.83 7.38
C MET A 1 21.59 -19.37 6.48
N GLY A 2 20.42 -18.72 6.48
CA GLY A 2 19.26 -19.11 5.67
C GLY A 2 19.26 -18.32 4.36
N ARG A 3 19.15 -19.02 3.24
CA ARG A 3 19.34 -18.48 1.88
C ARG A 3 18.24 -17.46 1.55
N ILE A 4 18.63 -16.29 1.03
CA ILE A 4 17.71 -15.37 0.34
C ILE A 4 17.34 -16.03 -1.00
N THR A 5 16.26 -16.79 -1.04
CA THR A 5 15.72 -17.35 -2.28
C THR A 5 14.34 -16.77 -2.53
N ASN A 6 14.26 -15.87 -3.50
CA ASN A 6 13.03 -15.40 -4.15
C ASN A 6 11.96 -14.65 -3.31
N ASN A 7 12.37 -14.01 -2.22
CA ASN A 7 11.51 -13.21 -1.33
C ASN A 7 10.78 -12.03 -2.01
N ARG A 8 11.21 -11.63 -3.22
CA ARG A 8 10.55 -10.59 -4.02
C ARG A 8 9.22 -11.06 -4.58
N THR A 9 9.14 -12.33 -4.98
CA THR A 9 7.92 -12.91 -5.56
C THR A 9 6.83 -13.00 -4.49
N GLU A 10 7.20 -13.40 -3.28
CA GLU A 10 6.27 -13.45 -2.14
C GLU A 10 5.71 -12.07 -1.79
N VAL A 11 6.55 -11.03 -1.76
CA VAL A 11 6.09 -9.65 -1.53
C VAL A 11 5.12 -9.17 -2.62
N TYR A 12 5.39 -9.47 -3.88
CA TYR A 12 4.46 -9.10 -4.96
C TYR A 12 3.13 -9.83 -4.85
N GLN A 13 3.15 -11.11 -4.49
CA GLN A 13 1.92 -11.89 -4.28
C GLN A 13 1.12 -11.37 -3.09
N GLU A 14 1.79 -11.01 -1.99
CA GLU A 14 1.15 -10.42 -0.82
C GLU A 14 0.45 -9.11 -1.16
N ILE A 15 1.16 -8.19 -1.84
CA ILE A 15 0.60 -6.89 -2.27
C ILE A 15 -0.60 -7.11 -3.22
N THR A 16 -0.50 -8.08 -4.13
CA THR A 16 -1.58 -8.41 -5.07
C THR A 16 -2.80 -8.96 -4.33
N GLY A 17 -2.61 -9.86 -3.37
CA GLY A 17 -3.69 -10.39 -2.53
C GLY A 17 -4.40 -9.29 -1.74
N GLN A 18 -3.64 -8.36 -1.15
CA GLN A 18 -4.21 -7.20 -0.45
C GLN A 18 -5.05 -6.33 -1.38
N MET A 19 -4.64 -6.11 -2.64
CA MET A 19 -5.45 -5.38 -3.61
C MET A 19 -6.76 -6.08 -3.93
N ILE A 20 -6.71 -7.39 -4.19
CA ILE A 20 -7.89 -8.18 -4.53
C ILE A 20 -8.90 -8.10 -3.38
N ALA A 21 -8.46 -8.31 -2.13
CA ALA A 21 -9.32 -8.24 -0.96
C ALA A 21 -10.03 -6.87 -0.82
N MET A 22 -9.34 -5.76 -1.10
CA MET A 22 -9.96 -4.44 -1.08
C MET A 22 -10.98 -4.24 -2.20
N ILE A 23 -10.70 -4.76 -3.40
CA ILE A 23 -11.62 -4.72 -4.53
C ILE A 23 -12.88 -5.55 -4.23
N GLU A 24 -12.72 -6.73 -3.63
CA GLU A 24 -13.83 -7.58 -3.16
C GLU A 24 -14.65 -6.87 -2.08
N ALA A 25 -14.00 -6.12 -1.19
CA ALA A 25 -14.66 -5.23 -0.23
C ALA A 25 -15.29 -3.97 -0.88
N SER A 26 -15.44 -3.94 -2.22
CA SER A 26 -15.96 -2.81 -3.01
C SER A 26 -15.22 -1.48 -2.78
N THR A 27 -14.01 -1.54 -2.23
CA THR A 27 -13.18 -0.38 -1.92
C THR A 27 -12.07 -0.27 -2.95
N ARG A 28 -12.16 0.71 -3.83
CA ARG A 28 -11.13 0.95 -4.85
C ARG A 28 -9.90 1.60 -4.19
N PRO A 29 -8.75 0.92 -4.10
CA PRO A 29 -7.61 1.43 -3.32
C PRO A 29 -6.98 2.69 -3.89
N TRP A 30 -7.03 2.88 -5.22
CA TRP A 30 -6.58 4.11 -5.90
C TRP A 30 -7.64 5.21 -5.97
N SER A 31 -8.86 4.95 -5.52
CA SER A 31 -10.02 5.83 -5.65
C SER A 31 -10.70 6.05 -4.29
N LYS A 32 -9.93 6.14 -3.21
CA LYS A 32 -10.43 6.79 -1.99
C LYS A 32 -10.92 8.17 -2.40
N SER A 33 -12.18 8.50 -2.14
CA SER A 33 -12.83 9.72 -2.60
C SER A 33 -12.05 10.95 -2.12
N TRP A 34 -11.41 11.65 -3.05
CA TRP A 34 -10.69 12.92 -2.76
C TRP A 34 -11.63 14.07 -2.38
N ASN A 35 -12.94 13.80 -2.25
CA ASN A 35 -13.96 14.75 -1.77
C ASN A 35 -14.17 14.69 -0.24
N GLY A 36 -13.36 13.94 0.50
CA GLY A 36 -13.36 13.96 1.96
C GLY A 36 -12.07 14.56 2.49
N SER A 37 -12.16 15.42 3.51
CA SER A 37 -11.08 16.12 4.24
C SER A 37 -10.04 15.19 4.92
N THR A 38 -9.95 13.92 4.52
CA THR A 38 -9.20 12.84 5.19
C THR A 38 -8.53 11.93 4.16
N ALA A 39 -7.88 12.51 3.14
CA ALA A 39 -6.84 11.79 2.43
C ALA A 39 -5.73 11.47 3.47
N PRO A 40 -5.38 10.19 3.70
CA PRO A 40 -4.34 9.85 4.66
C PRO A 40 -3.03 10.48 4.21
N ASN A 41 -2.45 11.32 5.07
CA ASN A 41 -1.15 11.92 4.82
C ASN A 41 -0.12 10.79 4.70
N VAL A 42 0.38 10.54 3.49
CA VAL A 42 1.47 9.57 3.31
C VAL A 42 2.68 10.16 3.99
N SER A 43 3.19 9.49 5.02
CA SER A 43 4.46 9.84 5.63
C SER A 43 5.52 9.97 4.54
N LEU A 44 6.20 11.11 4.46
CA LEU A 44 7.32 11.28 3.55
C LEU A 44 8.48 10.38 3.99
N PRO A 45 9.27 9.82 3.05
CA PRO A 45 10.51 9.14 3.42
C PRO A 45 11.51 10.14 3.99
N SER A 46 12.51 9.63 4.72
CA SER A 46 13.56 10.44 5.36
C SER A 46 14.36 11.32 4.40
N ASN A 47 14.34 10.99 3.10
CA ASN A 47 14.97 11.78 2.03
C ASN A 47 14.08 12.92 1.49
N GLY A 48 12.86 13.08 2.01
CA GLY A 48 11.93 14.14 1.61
C GLY A 48 11.25 13.96 0.23
N ALA A 49 11.65 12.97 -0.58
CA ALA A 49 11.05 12.73 -1.89
C ALA A 49 9.72 11.96 -1.77
N PRO A 50 8.61 12.38 -2.38
CA PRO A 50 7.34 11.67 -2.26
C PRO A 50 7.39 10.26 -2.85
N TYR A 51 6.74 9.30 -2.18
CA TYR A 51 6.56 7.94 -2.70
C TYR A 51 5.75 7.95 -4.01
N ARG A 52 6.05 7.02 -4.92
CA ARG A 52 5.41 6.93 -6.24
C ARG A 52 4.91 5.52 -6.54
N GLY A 53 3.87 5.46 -7.37
CA GLY A 53 3.31 4.21 -7.87
C GLY A 53 2.75 3.32 -6.76
N ILE A 54 3.07 2.03 -6.82
CA ILE A 54 2.56 1.03 -5.88
C ILE A 54 2.91 1.31 -4.42
N ASN A 55 4.08 1.88 -4.15
CA ASN A 55 4.52 2.15 -2.78
C ASN A 55 3.57 3.12 -2.05
N SER A 56 2.96 4.06 -2.77
CA SER A 56 1.99 4.99 -2.19
C SER A 56 0.71 4.27 -1.75
N LEU A 57 0.24 3.30 -2.55
CA LEU A 57 -0.93 2.50 -2.20
C LEU A 57 -0.63 1.58 -1.02
N THR A 58 0.51 0.90 -1.01
CA THR A 58 0.90 0.02 0.10
C THR A 58 1.00 0.77 1.42
N LEU A 59 1.56 1.98 1.41
CA LEU A 59 1.63 2.83 2.62
C LEU A 59 0.24 3.27 3.10
N TRP A 60 -0.68 3.58 2.17
CA TRP A 60 -2.07 3.88 2.52
C TRP A 60 -2.80 2.70 3.15
N ILE A 61 -2.65 1.51 2.57
CA ILE A 61 -3.23 0.28 3.15
C ILE A 61 -2.68 0.09 4.56
N ALA A 62 -1.34 0.16 4.72
CA ALA A 62 -0.70 0.03 6.01
C ALA A 62 -1.21 1.06 7.04
N ALA A 63 -1.44 2.31 6.63
CA ALA A 63 -1.99 3.36 7.49
C ALA A 63 -3.47 3.13 7.84
N MET A 64 -4.25 2.48 6.98
CA MET A 64 -5.66 2.11 7.27
C MET A 64 -5.77 0.86 8.14
N THR A 65 -4.80 -0.06 8.05
CA THR A 65 -4.80 -1.32 8.82
C THR A 65 -4.16 -1.18 10.21
N LYS A 66 -3.16 -0.30 10.39
CA LYS A 66 -2.52 -0.03 11.70
C LYS A 66 -3.35 0.95 12.56
N CYS A 67 -4.53 0.52 12.99
CA CYS A 67 -5.28 1.14 14.09
C CYS A 67 -4.98 0.43 15.41
#